data_AF-A0A952RFL9-F1
#
_entry.id   AF-A0A952RFL9-F1
#
_cell.length_a   1.000
_cell.length_b   1.000
_cell.length_c   1.000
_cell.angle_alpha   90.00
_cell.angle_beta   90.00
_cell.angle_gamma   90.00
#
_symmetry.space_group_name_H-M   'P 1'
#
loop_
_entity.id
_entity.type
_entity.pdbx_description
1 polymer ?
#
loop_
_entity_poly.entity_id
_entity_poly.type
_entity_poly.pdbx_seq_one_letter_code
_entity_poly.pdbx_strand_id
1 'polypeptide(L)'
;MSSSTTKIGLLLAAFAVFGTAACADEADTLTNGKGARKKEGATEGAPCESDEQCQSGKCDLVAKVCLGESSVSSALQCNAKPENTRTYALFDGSKLEDKRENEGVAVNRARMKPYAVMETEFQRVIGTVPESLKGAGGSFDAPPARWHAETGYSGVSINKMYEIAFEGCLGYARENASLAAAPTADSAKTECTKLMRKAWSKTPTGDEVESCVDLATNKLSGEEDVTRRWSYVCASVLSSSHFLTF
;
A
#
# COMPACT_ATOMS: atom_id res chain seq x y z
N MET A 1 36.09 -50.08 -15.80
CA MET A 1 34.63 -50.14 -15.57
C MET A 1 34.17 -48.70 -15.37
N SER A 2 33.86 -48.02 -16.47
CA SER A 2 32.52 -47.91 -17.07
C SER A 2 31.72 -46.82 -16.36
N SER A 3 31.09 -45.83 -16.97
CA SER A 3 31.12 -45.20 -18.31
C SER A 3 30.08 -44.07 -18.19
N SER A 4 30.28 -42.99 -18.96
CA SER A 4 29.26 -42.05 -19.44
C SER A 4 28.69 -40.98 -18.50
N THR A 5 28.32 -39.78 -18.94
CA THR A 5 28.55 -39.01 -20.19
C THR A 5 28.02 -37.58 -19.92
N THR A 6 28.74 -36.61 -20.46
CA THR A 6 28.49 -35.16 -20.65
C THR A 6 27.05 -34.77 -21.02
N LYS A 7 26.59 -33.56 -20.60
CA LYS A 7 25.96 -32.57 -21.50
C LYS A 7 25.89 -31.16 -20.90
N ILE A 8 26.56 -30.23 -21.60
CA ILE A 8 26.34 -28.78 -21.62
C ILE A 8 25.02 -28.53 -22.37
N GLY A 9 24.21 -27.53 -21.97
CA GLY A 9 23.04 -27.13 -22.76
C GLY A 9 22.14 -26.06 -22.13
N LEU A 10 22.35 -24.83 -22.60
CA LEU A 10 21.47 -23.67 -22.74
C LEU A 10 19.93 -23.86 -22.63
N LEU A 11 19.30 -22.76 -22.15
CA LEU A 11 18.05 -22.10 -22.59
C LEU A 11 16.65 -22.47 -22.02
N LEU A 12 15.99 -21.36 -21.63
CA LEU A 12 14.59 -20.94 -21.89
C LEU A 12 13.42 -21.48 -21.05
N ALA A 13 12.78 -20.49 -20.40
CA ALA A 13 11.34 -20.19 -20.36
C ALA A 13 10.36 -21.16 -19.68
N ALA A 14 9.66 -20.65 -18.66
CA ALA A 14 8.21 -20.78 -18.52
C ALA A 14 7.69 -19.88 -17.36
N PHE A 15 7.46 -18.60 -17.62
CA PHE A 15 6.46 -17.82 -16.90
C PHE A 15 5.69 -16.98 -17.91
N ALA A 16 4.67 -17.60 -18.48
CA ALA A 16 3.60 -16.94 -19.21
C ALA A 16 2.39 -17.87 -19.22
N VAL A 17 1.42 -17.63 -18.34
CA VAL A 17 -0.02 -17.65 -18.65
C VAL A 17 -0.71 -16.86 -17.53
N PHE A 18 -1.12 -15.63 -17.81
CA PHE A 18 -2.47 -15.11 -17.56
C PHE A 18 -2.53 -13.71 -18.19
N GLY A 19 -2.89 -13.70 -19.47
CA GLY A 19 -3.33 -12.51 -20.16
C GLY A 19 -4.52 -12.90 -21.04
N THR A 20 -5.69 -12.33 -20.77
CA THR A 20 -6.56 -11.84 -21.82
C THR A 20 -7.29 -10.58 -21.36
N ALA A 21 -7.17 -9.57 -22.21
CA ALA A 21 -7.89 -8.30 -22.28
C ALA A 21 -7.57 -7.21 -21.24
N ALA A 22 -6.55 -6.39 -21.53
CA ALA A 22 -6.78 -5.03 -22.01
C ALA A 22 -5.44 -4.31 -22.31
N CYS A 23 -5.46 -3.53 -23.39
CA CYS A 23 -4.42 -2.61 -23.89
C CYS A 23 -3.22 -3.27 -24.58
N ALA A 24 -3.12 -3.02 -25.88
CA ALA A 24 -2.12 -3.53 -26.80
C ALA A 24 -0.68 -3.23 -26.33
N ASP A 25 0.20 -4.20 -26.55
CA ASP A 25 1.64 -4.11 -26.36
C ASP A 25 2.25 -3.00 -27.24
N GLU A 26 2.88 -2.02 -26.61
CA GLU A 26 4.23 -1.65 -27.00
C GLU A 26 5.12 -1.74 -25.76
N ALA A 27 6.04 -2.69 -25.82
CA ALA A 27 7.08 -2.87 -24.83
C ALA A 27 8.03 -1.66 -24.85
N ASP A 28 8.18 -0.96 -23.72
CA ASP A 28 9.45 -0.32 -23.43
C ASP A 28 9.81 -0.34 -21.93
N THR A 29 10.51 -1.43 -21.60
CA THR A 29 11.69 -1.53 -20.74
C THR A 29 11.78 -0.74 -19.42
N LEU A 30 11.55 -1.48 -18.32
CA LEU A 30 12.03 -1.25 -16.95
C LEU A 30 13.56 -1.35 -16.79
N THR A 31 14.34 -0.83 -17.74
CA THR A 31 15.81 -0.71 -17.58
C THR A 31 16.19 0.73 -17.36
N ASN A 32 16.52 1.04 -16.12
CA ASN A 32 17.27 2.23 -15.79
C ASN A 32 18.57 2.25 -16.62
N GLY A 33 18.72 3.25 -17.49
CA GLY A 33 19.99 3.65 -18.08
C GLY A 33 20.35 3.05 -19.43
N LYS A 34 20.03 3.80 -20.50
CA LYS A 34 21.01 4.23 -21.51
C LYS A 34 20.42 5.31 -22.43
N GLY A 35 20.90 6.55 -22.24
CA GLY A 35 21.02 7.50 -23.34
C GLY A 35 20.04 8.67 -23.44
N ALA A 36 19.42 9.15 -22.35
CA ALA A 36 18.84 10.49 -22.37
C ALA A 36 19.95 11.51 -22.04
N ARG A 37 20.25 12.43 -22.98
CA ARG A 37 21.19 13.53 -22.75
C ARG A 37 20.87 14.20 -21.40
N LYS A 38 21.85 14.29 -20.50
CA LYS A 38 21.80 15.20 -19.36
C LYS A 38 21.41 16.59 -19.90
N LYS A 39 20.17 17.02 -19.70
CA LYS A 39 19.85 18.44 -19.73
C LYS A 39 20.53 19.02 -18.48
N GLU A 40 21.48 19.92 -18.69
CA GLU A 40 22.03 20.76 -17.62
C GLU A 40 20.88 21.61 -17.08
N GLY A 41 20.24 21.14 -16.02
CA GLY A 41 19.11 21.78 -15.38
C GLY A 41 19.17 21.48 -13.89
N ALA A 42 18.51 22.31 -13.09
CA ALA A 42 18.53 22.17 -11.66
C ALA A 42 17.69 20.95 -11.21
N THR A 43 18.21 20.18 -10.26
CA THR A 43 17.57 18.96 -9.72
C THR A 43 16.45 19.31 -8.74
N GLU A 44 15.63 18.33 -8.36
CA GLU A 44 14.57 18.51 -7.36
C GLU A 44 15.08 19.24 -6.08
N GLY A 45 14.30 20.20 -5.61
CA GLY A 45 14.63 21.05 -4.46
C GLY A 45 15.61 22.20 -4.76
N ALA A 46 16.17 22.28 -5.96
CA ALA A 46 17.00 23.41 -6.36
C ALA A 46 16.14 24.65 -6.63
N PRO A 47 16.66 25.87 -6.37
CA PRO A 47 15.91 27.09 -6.58
C PRO A 47 15.63 27.35 -8.07
N CYS A 48 14.44 27.87 -8.36
CA CYS A 48 13.99 28.19 -9.71
C CYS A 48 13.11 29.45 -9.76
N GLU A 49 13.11 30.11 -10.91
CA GLU A 49 12.25 31.24 -11.25
C GLU A 49 11.34 30.94 -12.45
N SER A 50 11.65 29.88 -13.21
CA SER A 50 10.83 29.39 -14.31
C SER A 50 10.98 27.89 -14.50
N ASP A 51 9.98 27.28 -15.13
CA ASP A 51 9.91 25.84 -15.42
C ASP A 51 11.10 25.32 -16.23
N GLU A 52 11.64 26.15 -17.12
CA GLU A 52 12.76 25.81 -18.01
C GLU A 52 14.08 25.56 -17.26
N GLN A 53 14.19 26.07 -16.03
CA GLN A 53 15.39 25.92 -15.19
C GLN A 53 15.44 24.56 -14.47
N CYS A 54 14.32 23.84 -14.41
CA CYS A 54 14.20 22.57 -13.70
C CYS A 54 14.30 21.37 -14.66
N GLN A 55 15.01 20.31 -14.24
CA GLN A 55 15.09 19.08 -15.06
C GLN A 55 13.72 18.42 -15.30
N SER A 56 12.80 18.56 -14.34
CA SER A 56 11.41 18.11 -14.43
C SER A 56 10.52 19.00 -15.30
N GLY A 57 11.03 20.15 -15.76
CA GLY A 57 10.24 21.15 -16.45
C GLY A 57 9.16 21.80 -15.58
N LYS A 58 9.26 21.69 -14.25
CA LYS A 58 8.28 22.27 -13.30
C LYS A 58 8.96 22.93 -12.11
N CYS A 59 8.71 24.22 -11.99
CA CYS A 59 9.06 25.07 -10.87
C CYS A 59 7.81 25.35 -10.03
N ASP A 60 7.86 25.11 -8.72
CA ASP A 60 6.87 25.70 -7.83
C ASP A 60 7.16 27.21 -7.74
N LEU A 61 6.38 28.04 -8.42
CA LEU A 61 6.57 29.50 -8.46
C LEU A 61 6.30 30.18 -7.11
N VAL A 62 5.61 29.50 -6.19
CA VAL A 62 5.33 30.00 -4.84
C VAL A 62 6.50 29.69 -3.91
N ALA A 63 7.00 28.46 -3.95
CA ALA A 63 8.14 28.02 -3.13
C ALA A 63 9.52 28.29 -3.78
N LYS A 64 9.54 28.68 -5.05
CA LYS A 64 10.73 28.88 -5.90
C LYS A 64 11.67 27.68 -5.94
N VAL A 65 11.13 26.46 -6.03
CA VAL A 65 11.93 25.22 -6.06
C VAL A 65 11.48 24.25 -7.14
N CYS A 66 12.43 23.51 -7.72
CA CYS A 66 12.18 22.50 -8.72
C CYS A 66 11.47 21.28 -8.13
N LEU A 67 10.37 20.86 -8.75
CA LEU A 67 9.60 19.68 -8.35
C LEU A 67 10.19 18.40 -8.97
N GLY A 68 10.05 17.25 -8.32
CA GLY A 68 10.46 15.95 -8.89
C GLY A 68 9.56 15.50 -10.05
N GLU A 69 10.10 14.73 -11.00
CA GLU A 69 9.26 14.02 -11.98
C GLU A 69 8.49 12.90 -11.27
N SER A 70 7.18 13.08 -11.08
CA SER A 70 6.29 11.96 -10.74
C SER A 70 6.27 11.00 -11.94
N SER A 71 7.10 9.97 -11.92
CA SER A 71 7.35 9.06 -13.04
C SER A 71 6.26 8.01 -13.30
N VAL A 72 4.98 8.36 -13.16
CA VAL A 72 3.89 7.50 -13.64
C VAL A 72 3.44 8.07 -14.98
N SER A 73 3.79 7.39 -16.07
CA SER A 73 3.45 7.86 -17.41
C SER A 73 1.94 8.00 -17.55
N SER A 74 1.49 9.05 -18.23
CA SER A 74 0.06 9.34 -18.46
C SER A 74 -0.67 8.21 -19.17
N ALA A 75 0.06 7.31 -19.83
CA ALA A 75 -0.45 6.11 -20.49
C ALA A 75 -0.85 4.98 -19.50
N LEU A 76 -0.30 4.97 -18.29
CA LEU A 76 -0.66 4.03 -17.22
C LEU A 76 -1.83 4.53 -16.36
N GLN A 77 -2.31 5.75 -16.61
CA GLN A 77 -3.39 6.35 -15.85
C GLN A 77 -4.70 6.22 -16.64
N CYS A 78 -5.64 5.42 -16.13
CA CYS A 78 -6.98 5.32 -16.71
C CYS A 78 -7.82 6.57 -16.38
N ASN A 79 -7.39 7.76 -16.84
CA ASN A 79 -8.04 9.05 -16.58
C ASN A 79 -9.18 9.35 -17.57
N ALA A 80 -9.47 8.45 -18.50
CA ALA A 80 -10.58 8.61 -19.44
C ALA A 80 -11.92 8.34 -18.72
N LYS A 81 -12.83 9.32 -18.75
CA LYS A 81 -14.16 9.19 -18.13
C LYS A 81 -14.93 8.14 -18.92
N PRO A 82 -15.46 7.08 -18.28
CA PRO A 82 -16.24 6.09 -19.00
C PRO A 82 -17.45 6.76 -19.62
N GLU A 83 -17.45 6.84 -20.95
CA GLU A 83 -18.60 7.27 -21.73
C GLU A 83 -19.74 6.28 -21.45
N ASN A 84 -20.89 6.79 -20.97
CA ASN A 84 -22.10 6.06 -20.59
C ASN A 84 -22.24 5.58 -19.12
N THR A 85 -21.54 6.19 -18.17
CA THR A 85 -21.89 6.01 -16.74
C THR A 85 -23.18 6.75 -16.37
N ARG A 86 -23.99 6.16 -15.48
CA ARG A 86 -25.21 6.80 -14.96
C ARG A 86 -24.83 8.10 -14.25
N THR A 87 -25.26 9.22 -14.80
CA THR A 87 -25.01 10.55 -14.25
C THR A 87 -26.11 10.91 -13.27
N TYR A 88 -25.74 11.49 -12.13
CA TYR A 88 -26.69 11.93 -11.11
C TYR A 88 -26.69 13.45 -11.10
N ALA A 89 -27.83 14.05 -11.43
CA ALA A 89 -28.03 15.49 -11.34
C ALA A 89 -28.43 15.88 -9.91
N LEU A 90 -27.81 16.93 -9.38
CA LEU A 90 -28.22 17.59 -8.15
C LEU A 90 -29.48 18.42 -8.41
N PHE A 91 -30.11 18.88 -7.32
CA PHE A 91 -31.35 19.68 -7.40
C PHE A 91 -31.18 21.01 -8.13
N ASP A 92 -29.96 21.51 -8.27
CA ASP A 92 -29.61 22.71 -9.04
C ASP A 92 -29.32 22.41 -10.53
N GLY A 93 -29.50 21.16 -10.96
CA GLY A 93 -29.26 20.72 -12.33
C GLY A 93 -27.79 20.48 -12.66
N SER A 94 -26.86 20.72 -11.74
CA SER A 94 -25.44 20.39 -11.93
C SER A 94 -25.22 18.89 -11.80
N LYS A 95 -24.31 18.34 -12.60
CA LYS A 95 -23.97 16.92 -12.50
C LYS A 95 -22.92 16.72 -11.41
N LEU A 96 -23.09 15.70 -10.58
CA LEU A 96 -22.17 15.36 -9.48
C LEU A 96 -20.72 15.13 -9.94
N GLU A 97 -20.54 14.72 -11.18
CA GLU A 97 -19.25 14.41 -11.78
C GLU A 97 -18.60 15.57 -12.56
N ASP A 98 -19.24 16.74 -12.69
CA ASP A 98 -18.67 17.88 -13.43
C ASP A 98 -17.55 18.59 -12.65
N LYS A 99 -17.53 18.42 -11.33
CA LYS A 99 -16.49 18.97 -10.43
C LYS A 99 -15.58 17.92 -9.82
N ARG A 100 -15.77 16.63 -10.14
CA ARG A 100 -14.89 15.57 -9.67
C ARG A 100 -13.74 15.40 -10.63
N GLU A 101 -12.52 15.57 -10.14
CA GLU A 101 -11.33 15.18 -10.89
C GLU A 101 -11.42 13.68 -11.18
N ASN A 102 -11.15 13.31 -12.43
CA ASN A 102 -11.25 11.94 -12.87
C ASN A 102 -9.95 11.22 -12.50
N GLU A 103 -9.94 10.64 -11.31
CA GLU A 103 -8.78 9.94 -10.79
C GLU A 103 -8.65 8.58 -11.50
N GLY A 104 -7.48 8.33 -12.09
CA GLY A 104 -7.21 7.08 -12.77
C GLY A 104 -7.52 5.85 -11.91
N VAL A 105 -7.99 4.77 -12.54
CA VAL A 105 -8.07 3.46 -11.88
C VAL A 105 -6.69 3.14 -11.28
N ALA A 106 -6.67 2.79 -9.99
CA ALA A 106 -5.49 2.62 -9.13
C ALA A 106 -4.91 3.87 -8.43
N VAL A 107 -5.34 5.10 -8.75
CA VAL A 107 -4.95 6.30 -7.98
C VAL A 107 -5.41 6.19 -6.53
N ASN A 108 -6.64 5.69 -6.29
CA ASN A 108 -7.16 5.47 -4.94
C ASN A 108 -6.54 4.29 -4.19
N ARG A 109 -5.96 3.30 -4.89
CA ARG A 109 -5.22 2.19 -4.25
C ARG A 109 -3.84 2.63 -3.75
N ALA A 110 -3.33 3.71 -4.30
CA ALA A 110 -2.18 4.44 -3.79
C ALA A 110 -2.65 5.63 -2.94
N ARG A 111 -3.72 5.50 -2.14
CA ARG A 111 -4.02 6.43 -1.04
C ARG A 111 -4.12 5.69 0.29
N MET A 112 -3.40 6.17 1.30
CA MET A 112 -3.48 5.65 2.66
C MET A 112 -4.76 6.16 3.31
N LYS A 113 -5.46 5.28 4.02
CA LYS A 113 -6.59 5.66 4.86
C LYS A 113 -6.14 6.71 5.88
N PRO A 114 -6.87 7.83 6.03
CA PRO A 114 -6.57 8.82 7.04
C PRO A 114 -6.62 8.23 8.45
N TYR A 115 -5.82 8.77 9.37
CA TYR A 115 -5.78 8.30 10.77
C TYR A 115 -7.16 8.29 11.46
N ALA A 116 -8.04 9.23 11.11
CA ALA A 116 -9.41 9.28 11.61
C ALA A 116 -10.25 8.05 11.20
N VAL A 117 -10.00 7.49 10.01
CA VAL A 117 -10.66 6.24 9.56
C VAL A 117 -10.02 5.03 10.26
N MET A 118 -8.71 5.08 10.48
CA MET A 118 -7.95 4.00 11.11
C MET A 118 -8.47 3.64 12.51
N GLU A 119 -8.89 4.62 13.31
CA GLU A 119 -9.52 4.37 14.62
C GLU A 119 -10.70 3.38 14.51
N THR A 120 -11.63 3.65 13.59
CA THR A 120 -12.79 2.77 13.37
C THR A 120 -12.41 1.42 12.74
N GLU A 121 -11.35 1.37 11.94
CA GLU A 121 -10.87 0.14 11.31
C GLU A 121 -10.17 -0.78 12.31
N PHE A 122 -9.36 -0.25 13.23
CA PHE A 122 -8.79 -1.03 14.32
C PHE A 122 -9.88 -1.55 15.25
N GLN A 123 -10.84 -0.71 15.64
CA GLN A 123 -11.99 -1.15 16.42
C GLN A 123 -12.77 -2.26 15.70
N ARG A 124 -12.98 -2.13 14.39
CA ARG A 124 -13.64 -3.15 13.58
C ARG A 124 -12.87 -4.47 13.59
N VAL A 125 -11.56 -4.44 13.33
CA VAL A 125 -10.76 -5.66 13.10
C VAL A 125 -10.31 -6.33 14.39
N ILE A 126 -9.74 -5.59 15.33
CA ILE A 126 -9.18 -6.17 16.56
C ILE A 126 -10.05 -5.91 17.79
N GLY A 127 -11.11 -5.09 17.69
CA GLY A 127 -12.01 -4.82 18.80
C GLY A 127 -11.48 -3.78 19.79
N THR A 128 -10.28 -3.25 19.55
CA THR A 128 -9.62 -2.24 20.35
C THR A 128 -9.08 -1.13 19.46
N VAL A 129 -9.10 0.10 19.98
CA VAL A 129 -8.42 1.25 19.38
C VAL A 129 -7.05 1.38 20.05
N PRO A 130 -5.93 1.40 19.31
CA PRO A 130 -4.63 1.73 19.87
C PRO A 130 -4.67 3.09 20.57
N GLU A 131 -4.04 3.23 21.73
CA GLU A 131 -4.09 4.49 22.50
C GLU A 131 -3.44 5.64 21.71
N SER A 132 -2.42 5.33 20.90
CA SER A 132 -1.82 6.28 19.94
C SER A 132 -2.78 6.81 18.86
N LEU A 133 -3.92 6.16 18.64
CA LEU A 133 -5.00 6.60 17.76
C LEU A 133 -6.25 7.07 18.50
N LYS A 134 -6.31 6.92 19.81
CA LYS A 134 -7.52 7.23 20.55
C LYS A 134 -7.73 8.73 20.62
N GLY A 135 -8.89 9.18 20.16
CA GLY A 135 -9.12 10.61 20.00
C GLY A 135 -8.24 11.23 18.92
N ALA A 136 -7.76 10.42 17.96
CA ALA A 136 -7.21 10.86 16.69
C ALA A 136 -8.32 11.49 15.83
N GLY A 137 -8.86 12.60 16.32
CA GLY A 137 -9.89 13.43 15.73
C GLY A 137 -9.67 14.88 16.18
N GLY A 138 -10.46 15.80 15.66
CA GLY A 138 -10.30 17.22 16.01
C GLY A 138 -10.81 17.48 17.42
N SER A 139 -9.98 18.10 18.27
CA SER A 139 -10.40 18.51 19.61
C SER A 139 -11.31 19.76 19.62
N PHE A 140 -11.38 20.50 18.50
CA PHE A 140 -12.18 21.72 18.33
C PHE A 140 -12.64 21.84 16.87
N ASP A 141 -13.79 21.28 16.49
CA ASP A 141 -14.52 21.45 15.21
C ASP A 141 -13.75 21.43 13.86
N ALA A 142 -12.45 21.15 13.85
CA ALA A 142 -11.61 20.87 12.71
C ALA A 142 -10.34 20.15 13.21
N PRO A 143 -10.13 18.87 12.88
CA PRO A 143 -8.85 18.25 13.16
C PRO A 143 -7.72 18.96 12.41
N PRO A 144 -6.47 18.84 12.91
CA PRO A 144 -5.31 19.30 12.18
C PRO A 144 -5.36 18.72 10.76
N ALA A 145 -5.11 19.53 9.73
CA ALA A 145 -5.27 19.12 8.33
C ALA A 145 -4.63 17.75 8.03
N ARG A 146 -3.50 17.43 8.67
CA ARG A 146 -2.77 16.15 8.57
C ARG A 146 -3.53 14.88 9.03
N TRP A 147 -4.63 15.01 9.76
CA TRP A 147 -5.49 13.89 10.20
C TRP A 147 -6.52 13.48 9.14
N HIS A 148 -6.91 14.43 8.29
CA HIS A 148 -7.77 14.21 7.13
C HIS A 148 -6.97 14.15 5.82
N ALA A 149 -5.78 14.75 5.78
CA ALA A 149 -4.90 14.67 4.65
C ALA A 149 -4.37 13.25 4.51
N GLU A 150 -4.44 12.74 3.30
CA GLU A 150 -3.74 11.53 2.91
C GLU A 150 -2.25 11.75 3.14
N THR A 151 -1.66 10.95 4.03
CA THR A 151 -0.21 10.98 4.17
C THR A 151 0.41 10.47 2.88
N GLY A 152 1.32 11.24 2.30
CA GLY A 152 2.21 10.74 1.27
C GLY A 152 2.90 9.44 1.74
N TYR A 153 3.07 8.50 0.82
CA TYR A 153 3.77 7.25 1.10
C TYR A 153 5.22 7.56 1.43
N SER A 154 5.58 7.34 2.69
CA SER A 154 6.97 7.37 3.12
C SER A 154 7.22 6.13 3.96
N GLY A 155 8.48 5.69 4.00
CA GLY A 155 8.88 4.63 4.93
C GLY A 155 8.50 4.97 6.38
N VAL A 156 8.49 6.26 6.73
CA VAL A 156 8.10 6.77 8.05
C VAL A 156 6.61 6.55 8.31
N SER A 157 5.71 6.84 7.36
CA SER A 157 4.27 6.64 7.57
C SER A 157 3.90 5.16 7.68
N ILE A 158 4.52 4.29 6.87
CA ILE A 158 4.31 2.83 6.98
C ILE A 158 4.86 2.29 8.30
N ASN A 159 6.06 2.70 8.70
CA ASN A 159 6.66 2.30 9.96
C ASN A 159 5.80 2.74 11.15
N LYS A 160 5.28 3.98 11.11
CA LYS A 160 4.41 4.46 12.19
C LYS A 160 3.10 3.70 12.27
N MET A 161 2.49 3.37 11.14
CA MET A 161 1.29 2.52 11.11
C MET A 161 1.56 1.13 11.68
N TYR A 162 2.74 0.56 11.42
CA TYR A 162 3.14 -0.71 12.01
C TYR A 162 3.27 -0.63 13.55
N GLU A 163 3.90 0.42 14.07
CA GLU A 163 4.00 0.64 15.53
C GLU A 163 2.62 0.77 16.19
N ILE A 164 1.74 1.56 15.59
CA ILE A 164 0.36 1.75 16.04
C ILE A 164 -0.40 0.43 16.01
N ALA A 165 -0.26 -0.33 14.92
CA ALA A 165 -0.88 -1.64 14.81
C ALA A 165 -0.35 -2.60 15.87
N PHE A 166 0.96 -2.62 16.11
CA PHE A 166 1.58 -3.45 17.15
C PHE A 166 1.04 -3.15 18.54
N GLU A 167 0.88 -1.87 18.88
CA GLU A 167 0.28 -1.44 20.15
C GLU A 167 -1.14 -2.01 20.33
N GLY A 168 -2.02 -1.86 19.34
CA GLY A 168 -3.37 -2.45 19.40
C GLY A 168 -3.35 -3.97 19.44
N CYS A 169 -2.47 -4.58 18.65
CA CYS A 169 -2.30 -6.03 18.58
C CYS A 169 -1.74 -6.64 19.88
N LEU A 170 -1.08 -5.87 20.75
CA LEU A 170 -0.71 -6.32 22.10
C LEU A 170 -1.93 -6.53 22.98
N GLY A 171 -2.89 -5.59 22.96
CA GLY A 171 -4.17 -5.75 23.66
C GLY A 171 -4.95 -6.95 23.10
N TYR A 172 -5.07 -7.01 21.78
CA TYR A 172 -5.76 -8.09 21.08
C TYR A 172 -5.21 -9.48 21.40
N ALA A 173 -3.88 -9.64 21.40
CA ALA A 173 -3.25 -10.92 21.69
C ALA A 173 -3.44 -11.37 23.15
N ARG A 174 -3.43 -10.43 24.10
CA ARG A 174 -3.65 -10.73 25.53
C ARG A 174 -5.09 -11.14 25.84
N GLU A 175 -6.06 -10.49 25.20
CA GLU A 175 -7.47 -10.73 25.46
C GLU A 175 -8.01 -11.97 24.73
N ASN A 176 -7.38 -12.35 23.63
CA ASN A 176 -7.83 -13.49 22.84
C ASN A 176 -7.19 -14.80 23.33
N ALA A 177 -7.97 -15.62 24.03
CA ALA A 177 -7.52 -16.91 24.55
C ALA A 177 -6.98 -17.87 23.47
N SER A 178 -7.39 -17.73 22.19
CA SER A 178 -6.84 -18.54 21.10
C SER A 178 -5.37 -18.23 20.78
N LEU A 179 -4.85 -17.10 21.26
CA LEU A 179 -3.49 -16.62 21.05
C LEU A 179 -2.60 -16.79 22.29
N ALA A 180 -3.09 -17.47 23.34
CA ALA A 180 -2.34 -17.69 24.57
C ALA A 180 -1.17 -18.68 24.41
N ALA A 181 -1.20 -19.52 23.38
CA ALA A 181 -0.16 -20.49 23.06
C ALA A 181 0.68 -20.05 21.85
N ALA A 182 1.92 -20.53 21.78
CA ALA A 182 2.81 -20.27 20.65
C ALA A 182 2.18 -20.75 19.32
N PRO A 183 2.37 -20.00 18.21
CA PRO A 183 1.80 -20.36 16.91
C PRO A 183 2.35 -21.69 16.41
N THR A 184 1.43 -22.60 16.10
CA THR A 184 1.64 -23.81 15.27
C THR A 184 1.17 -23.54 13.85
N ALA A 185 1.54 -24.38 12.88
CA ALA A 185 1.07 -24.23 11.50
C ALA A 185 -0.48 -24.16 11.41
N ASP A 186 -1.18 -25.01 12.16
CA ASP A 186 -2.65 -25.07 12.14
C ASP A 186 -3.32 -23.87 12.85
N SER A 187 -2.80 -23.46 14.00
CA SER A 187 -3.33 -22.29 14.72
C SER A 187 -3.03 -20.99 13.98
N ALA A 188 -1.82 -20.86 13.43
CA ALA A 188 -1.44 -19.74 12.58
C ALA A 188 -2.30 -19.69 11.32
N LYS A 189 -2.56 -20.81 10.65
CA LYS A 189 -3.42 -20.82 9.46
C LYS A 189 -4.83 -20.33 9.77
N THR A 190 -5.42 -20.81 10.87
CA THR A 190 -6.74 -20.38 11.33
C THR A 190 -6.79 -18.89 11.63
N GLU A 191 -5.87 -18.39 12.46
CA GLU A 191 -5.89 -17.00 12.91
C GLU A 191 -5.46 -16.01 11.81
N CYS A 192 -4.44 -16.35 10.99
CA CYS A 192 -4.07 -15.56 9.82
C CYS A 192 -5.25 -15.43 8.85
N THR A 193 -5.94 -16.54 8.51
CA THR A 193 -7.09 -16.51 7.60
C THR A 193 -8.22 -15.63 8.17
N LYS A 194 -8.54 -15.80 9.45
CA LYS A 194 -9.58 -15.03 10.14
C LYS A 194 -9.25 -13.54 10.17
N LEU A 195 -8.02 -13.19 10.57
CA LEU A 195 -7.58 -11.81 10.69
C LEU A 195 -7.48 -11.14 9.32
N MET A 196 -6.88 -11.79 8.32
CA MET A 196 -6.78 -11.26 6.95
C MET A 196 -8.16 -11.04 6.33
N ARG A 197 -9.08 -12.01 6.47
CA ARG A 197 -10.44 -11.86 5.96
C ARG A 197 -11.15 -10.68 6.62
N LYS A 198 -10.93 -10.49 7.91
CA LYS A 198 -11.51 -9.38 8.65
C LYS A 198 -10.86 -8.05 8.25
N ALA A 199 -9.53 -7.97 8.20
CA ALA A 199 -8.80 -6.77 7.87
C ALA A 199 -9.08 -6.31 6.44
N TRP A 200 -8.95 -7.21 5.47
CA TRP A 200 -8.96 -6.90 4.04
C TRP A 200 -10.34 -6.98 3.41
N SER A 201 -11.35 -7.45 4.16
CA SER A 201 -12.72 -7.64 3.69
C SER A 201 -12.82 -8.47 2.40
N LYS A 202 -11.83 -9.34 2.15
CA LYS A 202 -11.74 -10.27 1.03
C LYS A 202 -11.32 -11.65 1.53
N THR A 203 -11.53 -12.68 0.72
CA THR A 203 -10.94 -14.00 0.98
C THR A 203 -9.45 -13.94 0.62
N PRO A 204 -8.52 -14.20 1.55
CA PRO A 204 -7.10 -14.23 1.24
C PRO A 204 -6.77 -15.44 0.34
N THR A 205 -5.75 -15.31 -0.50
CA THR A 205 -5.24 -16.42 -1.32
C THR A 205 -4.46 -17.42 -0.45
N GLY A 206 -4.21 -18.62 -0.99
CA GLY A 206 -3.38 -19.63 -0.31
C GLY A 206 -2.00 -19.08 0.06
N ASP A 207 -1.32 -18.47 -0.92
CA ASP A 207 0.01 -17.89 -0.76
C ASP A 207 0.06 -16.76 0.26
N GLU A 208 -0.98 -15.92 0.34
CA GLU A 208 -1.10 -14.86 1.35
C GLU A 208 -1.18 -15.46 2.76
N VAL A 209 -1.98 -16.52 2.94
CA VAL A 209 -2.11 -17.21 4.22
C VAL A 209 -0.81 -17.92 4.59
N GLU A 210 -0.19 -18.63 3.65
CA GLU A 210 1.08 -19.34 3.87
C GLU A 210 2.22 -18.39 4.26
N SER A 211 2.26 -17.19 3.67
CA SER A 211 3.24 -16.17 4.03
C SER A 211 3.06 -15.68 5.47
N CYS A 212 1.82 -15.55 5.94
CA CYS A 212 1.53 -15.19 7.33
C CYS A 212 1.83 -16.34 8.30
N VAL A 213 1.56 -17.59 7.90
CA VAL A 213 1.93 -18.76 8.68
C VAL A 213 3.44 -18.84 8.82
N ASP A 214 4.20 -18.70 7.73
CA ASP A 214 5.67 -18.70 7.75
C ASP A 214 6.23 -17.58 8.63
N LEU A 215 5.62 -16.39 8.59
CA LEU A 215 5.97 -15.30 9.50
C LEU A 215 5.76 -15.72 10.96
N ALA A 216 4.59 -16.26 11.27
CA ALA A 216 4.21 -16.67 12.61
C ALA A 216 5.07 -17.81 13.15
N THR A 217 5.35 -18.85 12.36
CA THR A 217 6.00 -20.09 12.83
C THR A 217 7.51 -20.08 12.67
N ASN A 218 8.04 -19.51 11.58
CA ASN A 218 9.45 -19.65 11.21
C ASN A 218 10.22 -18.34 11.41
N LYS A 219 9.77 -17.23 10.80
CA LYS A 219 10.52 -15.96 10.84
C LYS A 219 10.54 -15.32 12.23
N LEU A 220 9.48 -15.51 13.01
CA LEU A 220 9.38 -15.02 14.39
C LEU A 220 9.67 -16.12 15.43
N SER A 221 10.35 -17.21 15.03
CA SER A 221 10.69 -18.31 15.94
C SER A 221 11.60 -17.90 17.10
N GLY A 222 12.38 -16.84 16.93
CA GLY A 222 13.24 -16.28 17.98
C GLY A 222 12.55 -15.34 18.98
N GLU A 223 11.27 -14.99 18.78
CA GLU A 223 10.50 -14.24 19.78
C GLU A 223 9.87 -15.22 20.78
N GLU A 224 10.41 -15.23 22.01
CA GLU A 224 9.98 -16.11 23.09
C GLU A 224 8.65 -15.66 23.72
N ASP A 225 8.35 -14.35 23.70
CA ASP A 225 7.08 -13.84 24.18
C ASP A 225 5.98 -14.15 23.16
N VAL A 226 5.17 -15.15 23.47
CA VAL A 226 4.02 -15.59 22.68
C VAL A 226 3.08 -14.44 22.33
N THR A 227 2.83 -13.54 23.28
CA THR A 227 1.95 -12.39 23.07
C THR A 227 2.55 -11.49 22.02
N ARG A 228 3.83 -11.09 22.18
CA ARG A 228 4.52 -10.21 21.22
C ARG A 228 4.63 -10.85 19.85
N ARG A 229 4.88 -12.16 19.79
CA ARG A 229 4.94 -12.92 18.54
C ARG A 229 3.63 -12.84 17.77
N TRP A 230 2.50 -13.08 18.42
CA TRP A 230 1.18 -12.89 17.80
C TRP A 230 0.90 -11.43 17.46
N SER A 231 1.36 -10.49 18.28
CA SER A 231 1.19 -9.06 18.00
C SER A 231 1.95 -8.62 16.76
N TYR A 232 3.16 -9.14 16.48
CA TYR A 232 3.89 -8.85 15.25
C TYR A 232 3.19 -9.42 14.01
N VAL A 233 2.65 -10.63 14.11
CA VAL A 233 1.85 -11.23 13.02
C VAL A 233 0.63 -10.37 12.74
N CYS A 234 -0.11 -10.01 13.79
CA CYS A 234 -1.28 -9.13 13.68
C CYS A 234 -0.91 -7.74 13.09
N ALA A 235 0.17 -7.13 13.58
CA ALA A 235 0.66 -5.84 13.08
C ALA A 235 1.04 -5.91 11.61
N SER A 236 1.65 -7.00 11.15
CA SER A 236 2.01 -7.18 9.74
C SER A 236 0.79 -7.22 8.81
N VAL A 237 -0.31 -7.82 9.26
CA VAL A 237 -1.58 -7.86 8.51
C VAL A 237 -2.25 -6.49 8.49
N LEU A 238 -2.19 -5.76 9.61
CA LEU A 238 -2.75 -4.42 9.77
C LEU A 238 -1.81 -3.29 9.30
N SER A 239 -0.63 -3.63 8.78
CA SER A 239 0.25 -2.69 8.08
C SER A 239 0.35 -3.01 6.59
N SER A 240 -0.40 -3.99 6.10
CA SER A 240 -0.39 -4.36 4.69
C SER A 240 -1.19 -3.35 3.87
N SER A 241 -0.88 -3.26 2.56
CA SER A 241 -1.60 -2.40 1.64
C SER A 241 -3.11 -2.68 1.65
N HIS A 242 -3.51 -3.95 1.72
CA HIS A 242 -4.92 -4.35 1.77
C HIS A 242 -5.70 -3.83 2.98
N PHE A 243 -5.03 -3.41 4.05
CA PHE A 243 -5.69 -2.77 5.19
C PHE A 243 -5.54 -1.25 5.16
N LEU A 244 -4.34 -0.77 4.84
CA LEU A 244 -3.99 0.66 4.89
C LEU A 244 -4.51 1.47 3.71
N THR A 245 -4.88 0.85 2.57
CA THR A 245 -5.35 1.57 1.38
C THR A 245 -6.83 1.32 1.09
N PHE A 246 -7.41 2.13 0.21
CA PHE A 246 -8.77 1.97 -0.33
C PHE A 246 -8.84 0.93 -1.46
#